data_AF-A0A2H0CEU9-F1
#
_entry.id   AF-A0A2H0CEU9-F1
#
_cell.length_a   1.000
_cell.length_b   1.000
_cell.length_c   1.000
_cell.angle_alpha   90.00
_cell.angle_beta   90.00
_cell.angle_gamma   90.00
#
_symmetry.space_group_name_H-M   'P 1'
#
loop_
_entity.id
_entity.type
_entity.pdbx_description
1 polymer ?
#
loop_
_entity_poly.entity_id
_entity_poly.type
_entity_poly.pdbx_seq_one_letter_code
_entity_poly.pdbx_strand_id
1 'polypeptide(L)' 'MLTRKEIEKRECDLLAPYAMHSKDTKGRKYLEVEPKYRSVYQRDR' A
#
# COMPACT_ATOMS: atom_id res chain seq x y z
N MET A 1 6.93 -13.90 -4.96
CA MET A 1 5.99 -12.75 -4.99
C MET A 1 6.36 -11.81 -3.87
N LEU A 2 6.35 -10.50 -4.11
CA LEU A 2 6.58 -9.52 -3.05
C LEU A 2 5.40 -9.51 -2.09
N THR A 3 5.67 -9.47 -0.79
CA THR A 3 4.64 -9.28 0.22
C THR A 3 4.15 -7.84 0.18
N ARG A 4 2.92 -7.59 0.66
CA ARG A 4 2.40 -6.22 0.77
C ARG A 4 3.37 -5.26 1.48
N LYS A 5 3.99 -5.70 2.57
CA LYS A 5 4.95 -4.90 3.34
C LYS A 5 6.21 -4.54 2.55
N GLU A 6 6.67 -5.44 1.69
CA GLU A 6 7.82 -5.18 0.81
C GLU A 6 7.47 -4.14 -0.27
N ILE A 7 6.23 -4.14 -0.74
CA ILE A 7 5.73 -3.14 -1.70
C ILE A 7 5.64 -1.76 -1.01
N GLU A 8 5.04 -1.70 0.17
CA GLU A 8 4.95 -0.47 0.98
C GLU A 8 6.34 0.10 1.32
N LYS A 9 7.32 -0.77 1.63
CA LYS A 9 8.70 -0.35 1.87
C LYS A 9 9.34 0.26 0.62
N ARG A 10 9.17 -0.38 -0.53
CA ARG A 10 9.67 0.15 -1.81
C ARG A 10 9.02 1.47 -2.18
N GLU A 11 7.71 1.62 -1.95
CA GLU A 11 7.05 2.91 -2.13
C GLU A 11 7.71 3.99 -1.26
N CYS A 12 8.01 3.67 0.00
CA CYS A 12 8.65 4.59 0.93
C CYS A 12 10.08 4.98 0.54
N ASP A 13 10.84 4.07 -0.07
CA ASP A 13 12.23 4.28 -0.45
C ASP A 13 12.39 4.93 -1.84
N LEU A 14 11.42 4.71 -2.74
CA LEU A 14 11.52 5.11 -4.15
C LEU A 14 10.68 6.34 -4.52
N LEU A 15 9.56 6.58 -3.82
CA LEU A 15 8.70 7.71 -4.14
C LEU A 15 9.27 9.02 -3.60
N ALA A 16 8.84 10.13 -4.21
CA ALA A 16 9.22 11.45 -3.73
C ALA A 16 8.73 11.67 -2.28
N PRO A 17 9.40 12.53 -1.47
CA PRO A 17 9.03 12.75 -0.07
C PRO A 17 7.59 13.23 0.15
N TYR A 18 7.00 13.87 -0.85
CA TYR A 18 5.62 14.37 -0.84
C TYR A 18 4.63 13.43 -1.53
N ALA A 19 5.07 12.28 -2.01
CA ALA A 19 4.19 11.29 -2.62
C ALA A 19 3.31 10.63 -1.55
N MET A 20 2.11 10.23 -1.96
CA MET A 20 1.22 9.48 -1.10
C MET A 20 1.62 8.01 -1.07
N HIS A 21 1.85 7.46 0.12
CA HIS A 21 2.24 6.06 0.30
C HIS A 21 1.03 5.21 0.68
N SER A 22 0.97 3.98 0.19
CA SER A 22 -0.16 3.07 0.49
C SER A 22 -0.27 2.70 1.96
N LYS A 23 0.86 2.72 2.70
CA LYS A 23 0.90 2.52 4.15
C LYS A 23 0.20 3.64 4.95
N ASP A 24 0.11 4.85 4.39
CA ASP A 24 -0.43 6.05 5.06
C ASP A 24 -1.90 6.30 4.68
N THR A 25 -2.56 5.29 4.08
CA THR A 25 -3.96 5.35 3.70
C THR A 25 -4.88 5.44 4.92
N LYS A 26 -6.00 6.17 4.79
CA LYS A 26 -7.06 6.23 5.80
C LYS A 26 -7.90 4.94 5.88
N GLY A 27 -7.60 3.95 5.05
CA GLY A 27 -8.33 2.70 4.95
C GLY A 27 -9.60 2.82 4.11
N ARG A 28 -10.53 1.88 4.30
CA ARG A 28 -11.80 1.81 3.56
C ARG A 28 -12.97 2.10 4.48
N LYS A 29 -14.09 2.54 3.89
CA LYS A 29 -15.34 2.80 4.61
C LYS A 29 -15.86 1.55 5.35
N TYR A 30 -15.61 0.37 4.80
CA TYR A 30 -15.97 -0.91 5.40
C TYR A 30 -14.70 -1.73 5.69
N LEU A 31 -14.71 -2.48 6.80
CA LEU A 31 -13.63 -3.37 7.18
C LEU A 31 -13.51 -4.50 6.14
N GLU A 32 -12.33 -4.61 5.55
CA GLU A 32 -12.01 -5.63 4.56
C GLU A 32 -10.69 -6.29 4.94
N VAL A 33 -10.58 -7.58 4.64
CA VAL A 33 -9.33 -8.32 4.87
C VAL A 33 -8.22 -7.76 3.98
N GLU A 34 -7.05 -7.55 4.58
CA GLU A 34 -5.89 -7.04 3.87
C GLU A 34 -5.32 -8.11 2.93
N PRO A 35 -4.99 -7.75 1.67
CA PRO A 35 -4.42 -8.68 0.71
C PRO A 35 -2.97 -9.05 1.08
N LYS A 36 -2.59 -10.31 0.84
CA LYS A 36 -1.26 -10.85 1.20
C LYS A 36 -0.10 -10.27 0.36
N TYR A 37 -0.37 -9.91 -0.90
CA TYR A 37 0.66 -9.56 -1.89
C TYR A 37 0.41 -8.26 -2.65
N ARG A 38 -0.67 -7.53 -2.34
CA ARG A 38 -1.04 -6.30 -3.06
C ARG A 38 -1.03 -5.13 -2.08
N SER A 39 -0.57 -3.95 -2.48
CA SER A 39 -0.81 -2.73 -1.69
C SER A 39 -2.28 -2.29 -1.80
N VAL A 40 -2.71 -1.38 -0.93
CA VAL A 40 -4.10 -0.88 -0.92
C VAL A 40 -4.45 -0.24 -2.26
N TYR A 41 -3.53 0.55 -2.83
CA TYR A 41 -3.71 1.20 -4.14
C TYR A 41 -3.62 0.22 -5.32
N GLN A 42 -2.79 -0.82 -5.22
CA GLN A 42 -2.77 -1.89 -6.24
C GLN A 42 -4.06 -2.72 -6.24
N ARG A 43 -4.79 -2.77 -5.12
CA ARG A 43 -6.11 -3.42 -5.06
C ARG A 43 -7.21 -2.52 -5.62
N ASP A 44 -7.05 -1.21 -5.50
CA ASP A 44 -8.02 -0.22 -6.02
C ASP A 44 -7.90 -0.01 -7.53
N ARG A 45 -6.73 -0.26 -8.11
CA ARG A 45 -6.51 -0.28 -9.55
C ARG A 45 -7.14 -1.50 -10.21
#